data_AF-A0A9D5G9D1-F1
#
_entry.id   AF-A0A9D5G9D1-F1
#
_cell.length_a   1.000
_cell.length_b   1.000
_cell.length_c   1.000
_cell.angle_alpha   90.00
_cell.angle_beta   90.00
_cell.angle_gamma   90.00
#
_symmetry.space_group_name_H-M   'P 1'
#
loop_
_entity.id
_entity.type
_entity.pdbx_description
1 polymer ?
#
loop_
_entity_poly.entity_id
_entity_poly.type
_entity_poly.pdbx_seq_one_letter_code
_entity_poly.pdbx_strand_id
1 'polypeptide(L)' 'MRLLAWIPAVCLTFAIPFVNRLEPRVLGLPFLVAWIAFWVLMTPAFLWAVYRADRGS' A
#
# COMPACT_ATOMS: atom_id res chain seq x y z
N MET A 1 4.61 9.23 -14.63
CA MET A 1 4.27 8.04 -13.81
C MET A 1 4.95 7.96 -12.43
N ARG A 2 5.85 8.89 -12.06
CA ARG A 2 6.51 8.95 -10.74
C ARG A 2 5.59 8.96 -9.51
N LEU A 3 4.38 9.52 -9.61
CA LEU A 3 3.44 9.55 -8.49
C LEU A 3 2.94 8.17 -8.04
N LEU A 4 2.92 7.18 -8.95
CA LEU A 4 2.42 5.85 -8.63
C LEU A 4 3.30 5.13 -7.60
N ALA A 5 4.62 5.39 -7.61
CA ALA A 5 5.57 4.84 -6.65
C ALA A 5 5.37 5.39 -5.23
N TRP A 6 4.79 6.60 -5.11
CA TRP A 6 4.56 7.23 -3.80
C TRP A 6 3.32 6.69 -3.09
N ILE A 7 2.37 6.11 -3.82
CA ILE A 7 1.12 5.58 -3.26
C ILE A 7 1.37 4.58 -2.12
N PRO A 8 2.11 3.46 -2.33
CA PRO A 8 2.37 2.52 -1.24
C PRO A 8 3.16 3.15 -0.10
N ALA A 9 4.13 4.03 -0.40
CA ALA A 9 4.91 4.72 0.62
C ALA A 9 4.03 5.58 1.54
N VAL A 10 3.13 6.38 0.96
CA VAL A 10 2.20 7.25 1.71
C VAL A 10 1.19 6.43 2.51
N CYS A 11 0.64 5.36 1.93
CA CYS A 11 -0.32 4.49 2.61
C CYS A 11 0.31 3.67 3.76
N LEU A 12 1.61 3.40 3.73
CA LEU A 12 2.35 2.70 4.78
C LEU A 12 2.93 3.61 5.86
N THR A 13 3.01 4.93 5.64
CA THR A 13 3.60 5.88 6.59
C THR A 13 2.59 6.91 7.09
N PHE A 14 2.03 7.72 6.19
CA PHE A 14 1.15 8.83 6.55
C PHE A 14 -0.27 8.39 6.87
N ALA A 15 -0.74 7.27 6.30
CA ALA A 15 -2.09 6.78 6.58
C ALA A 15 -2.21 6.05 7.94
N ILE A 16 -1.08 5.63 8.56
CA ILE A 16 -1.04 4.84 9.79
C ILE A 16 -1.92 5.44 10.91
N PRO A 17 -1.84 6.74 11.25
CA PRO A 17 -2.64 7.31 12.34
C PRO A 17 -4.17 7.23 12.09
N PHE A 18 -4.58 7.22 10.82
CA PHE A 18 -6.00 7.20 10.43
C PHE A 18 -6.58 5.79 10.37
N VAL A 19 -5.73 4.81 10.00
CA VAL A 19 -6.09 3.40 9.86
C VAL A 19 -5.70 2.54 11.08
N ASN A 20 -5.02 3.12 12.07
CA ASN A 20 -4.68 2.42 13.31
C ASN A 20 -5.93 2.18 14.17
N ARG A 21 -6.65 1.11 13.83
CA ARG A 21 -7.84 0.66 14.55
C ARG A 21 -7.72 -0.84 14.78
N LEU A 22 -8.08 -1.28 15.99
CA LEU A 22 -8.13 -2.69 16.34
C LEU A 22 -9.36 -3.39 15.72
N GLU A 23 -10.42 -2.62 15.50
CA GLU A 23 -11.67 -3.05 14.88
C GLU A 23 -12.00 -2.15 13.68
N PRO A 24 -12.59 -2.70 12.60
CA PRO A 24 -13.04 -4.10 12.44
C PRO A 24 -11.88 -5.08 12.26
N ARG A 25 -12.10 -6.37 12.52
CA ARG A 25 -11.10 -7.41 12.21
C ARG A 25 -11.30 -7.93 10.79
N VAL A 26 -10.20 -8.14 10.08
CA VAL A 26 -10.19 -8.69 8.72
C VAL A 26 -9.48 -10.04 8.78
N LEU A 27 -10.19 -11.12 8.41
CA LEU A 27 -9.67 -12.50 8.49
C LEU A 27 -9.12 -12.89 9.88
N GLY A 28 -9.72 -12.35 10.95
CA GLY A 28 -9.27 -12.57 12.33
C GLY A 28 -8.11 -11.66 12.79
N LEU A 29 -7.51 -10.89 11.89
CA LEU A 29 -6.45 -9.92 12.19
C LEU A 29 -7.02 -8.53 12.51
N PRO A 30 -6.36 -7.72 13.35
CA PRO A 30 -6.68 -6.29 13.47
C PRO A 30 -6.59 -5.59 12.11
N PHE A 31 -7.45 -4.59 11.88
CA PHE A 31 -7.51 -3.86 10.61
C PHE A 31 -6.14 -3.36 10.16
N LEU A 32 -5.36 -2.76 11.08
CA LEU A 32 -4.03 -2.22 10.77
C LEU A 32 -3.08 -3.28 10.19
N VAL A 33 -3.11 -4.51 10.72
CA VAL A 33 -2.23 -5.60 10.26
C VAL A 33 -2.64 -6.03 8.85
N ALA A 34 -3.94 -6.20 8.62
CA ALA A 34 -4.45 -6.54 7.29
C ALA A 34 -4.16 -5.44 6.25
N TRP A 35 -4.27 -4.17 6.66
CA TRP A 35 -3.92 -3.01 5.84
C TRP A 35 -2.45 -3.03 5.42
N ILE A 36 -1.53 -3.19 6.38
CA ILE A 36 -0.09 -3.24 6.09
C ILE A 36 0.22 -4.42 5.16
N ALA A 37 -0.30 -5.61 5.45
CA ALA A 37 -0.08 -6.80 4.62
C ALA A 37 -0.55 -6.57 3.18
N PHE A 38 -1.75 -6.01 3.00
CA PHE A 38 -2.26 -5.65 1.67
C PHE A 38 -1.32 -4.71 0.92
N TRP A 39 -0.87 -3.62 1.55
CA TRP A 39 -0.01 -2.63 0.89
C TRP A 39 1.41 -3.14 0.60
N VAL A 40 1.96 -4.00 1.46
CA VAL A 40 3.24 -4.68 1.18
C VAL A 40 3.11 -5.56 -0.06
N LEU A 41 2.03 -6.34 -0.17
CA LEU A 41 1.79 -7.19 -1.34
C LEU A 41 1.49 -6.39 -2.61
N MET A 42 0.88 -5.21 -2.48
CA MET A 42 0.60 -4.31 -3.62
C MET A 42 1.85 -3.55 -4.10
N THR A 43 2.85 -3.32 -3.25
CA THR A 43 4.07 -2.58 -3.58
C THR A 43 4.74 -3.06 -4.89
N PRO A 44 5.01 -4.37 -5.11
CA PRO A 44 5.59 -4.83 -6.37
C PRO A 44 4.69 -4.60 -7.58
N ALA A 45 3.36 -4.63 -7.45
CA ALA A 45 2.45 -4.31 -8.55
C ALA A 45 2.56 -2.83 -8.96
N PHE A 46 2.69 -1.92 -8.00
CA PHE A 46 2.95 -0.51 -8.26
C PHE A 46 4.32 -0.28 -8.92
N LEU A 47 5.37 -0.93 -8.41
CA LEU A 47 6.71 -0.85 -9.01
C LEU A 47 6.73 -1.39 -10.44
N TRP A 48 6.04 -2.51 -10.70
CA TRP A 48 5.90 -3.07 -12.04
C TRP A 48 5.14 -2.12 -12.98
N ALA A 49 4.07 -1.50 -12.51
CA ALA A 49 3.31 -0.53 -13.29
C ALA A 49 4.17 0.71 -13.65
N VAL A 50 4.96 1.22 -12.69
CA VAL A 50 5.94 2.31 -12.94
C VAL A 50 6.99 1.86 -13.94
N TYR A 51 7.56 0.67 -13.79
CA TYR A 51 8.57 0.14 -14.70
C TYR A 51 8.07 0.00 -16.14
N ARG A 52 6.86 -0.53 -16.31
CA ARG A 52 6.23 -0.67 -17.62
C ARG A 52 5.91 0.67 -18.25
N ALA A 53 5.50 1.63 -17.45
CA ALA A 53 5.26 3.00 -17.88
C ALA A 53 6.53 3.71 -18.34
N ASP A 54 7.61 3.59 -17.57
CA ASP A 54 8.89 4.23 -17.87
C ASP A 54 9.59 3.58 -19.10
N ARG A 55 9.37 2.28 -19.35
CA ARG A 55 9.82 1.63 -20.58
C ARG A 55 9.10 2.08 -21.86
N GLY A 56 7.95 2.75 -21.73
CA GLY A 56 7.12 3.19 -22.86
C GLY A 56 7.35 4.64 -23.30
N SER A 57 8.17 5.42 -22.59
CA SER A 57 8.58 6.79 -22.92
C SER A 57 10.00 6.84 -23.44
#